data_AF-A9WMC1-F1
#
_entry.id   AF-A9WMC1-F1
#
_cell.length_a   1.000
_cell.length_b   1.000
_cell.length_c   1.000
_cell.angle_alpha   90.00
_cell.angle_beta   90.00
_cell.angle_gamma   90.00
#
_symmetry.space_group_name_H-M   'P 1'
#
loop_
_entity.id
_entity.type
_entity.pdbx_description
1 polymer ?
#
loop_
_entity_poly.entity_id
_entity_poly.type
_entity_poly.pdbx_seq_one_letter_code
_entity_poly.pdbx_strand_id
1 'polypeptide(L)'
;MILDLYDQAPFAKGLGMTPAVISKNAEAKVTEFDVRTPSVTTSVGTLSGGNQKKVVLARELSRPLQLFIASQPTRGLDVGSI
;
A
#
# COMPACT_ATOMS: atom_id res chain seq x y z
N MET A 1 1.04 -1.98 4.57
CA MET A 1 -0.08 -1.15 4.07
C MET A 1 -1.30 -1.34 4.97
N ILE A 2 -1.20 -0.89 6.23
CA ILE A 2 -2.24 -1.09 7.27
C ILE A 2 -2.28 0.07 8.28
N LEU A 3 -1.76 1.26 7.93
CA LEU A 3 -1.47 2.31 8.91
C LEU A 3 -2.68 2.76 9.74
N ASP A 4 -3.88 2.76 9.17
CA ASP A 4 -5.11 3.15 9.88
C ASP A 4 -6.00 1.95 10.27
N LEU A 5 -5.55 0.74 9.97
CA LEU A 5 -6.28 -0.51 10.23
C LEU A 5 -5.51 -1.42 11.19
N TYR A 6 -4.34 -1.00 11.67
CA TYR A 6 -3.38 -1.86 12.35
C TYR A 6 -3.88 -2.46 13.67
N ASP A 7 -4.84 -1.79 14.31
CA ASP A 7 -5.48 -2.12 15.57
C ASP A 7 -6.86 -2.77 15.39
N GLN A 8 -7.32 -2.91 14.15
CA GLN A 8 -8.61 -3.48 13.82
C GLN A 8 -8.48 -4.94 13.37
N ALA A 9 -9.55 -5.73 13.53
CA ALA A 9 -9.64 -7.03 12.90
C ALA A 9 -9.62 -6.86 11.36
N PRO A 10 -8.93 -7.72 10.60
CA PRO A 10 -8.24 -8.94 11.02
C PRO A 10 -6.75 -8.75 11.39
N PHE A 11 -6.25 -7.51 11.45
CA PHE A 11 -4.82 -7.20 11.64
C PHE A 11 -4.37 -7.25 13.10
N ALA A 12 -5.27 -7.01 14.04
CA ALA A 12 -5.04 -7.16 15.48
C ALA A 12 -6.14 -8.00 16.17
N LYS A 13 -5.76 -8.65 17.26
CA LYS A 13 -6.66 -9.39 18.17
C LYS A 13 -6.18 -9.23 19.61
N GLY A 14 -7.01 -8.66 20.47
CA GLY A 14 -6.64 -8.37 21.86
C GLY A 14 -5.48 -7.37 21.92
N LEU A 15 -4.42 -7.71 22.66
CA LEU A 15 -3.24 -6.84 22.82
C LEU A 15 -2.18 -7.02 21.73
N GLY A 16 -2.40 -7.91 20.75
CA GLY A 16 -1.39 -8.29 19.76
C GLY A 16 -1.83 -8.08 18.31
N MET A 17 -0.84 -7.81 17.45
CA MET A 17 -1.00 -7.86 16.00
C MET A 17 -0.93 -9.31 15.48
N THR A 18 -1.41 -9.54 14.26
CA THR A 18 -1.35 -10.83 13.57
C THR A 18 -0.42 -10.74 12.34
N PRO A 19 0.91 -10.92 12.49
CA PRO A 19 1.88 -10.68 11.41
C PRO A 19 1.59 -11.46 10.12
N ALA A 20 1.11 -12.70 10.22
CA ALA A 20 0.78 -13.52 9.05
C ALA A 20 -0.33 -12.87 8.18
N VAL A 21 -1.34 -12.26 8.81
CA VAL A 21 -2.41 -11.55 8.10
C VAL A 21 -1.88 -10.25 7.50
N ILE A 22 -1.01 -9.55 8.23
CA ILE A 22 -0.39 -8.30 7.77
C ILE A 22 0.46 -8.56 6.51
N SER A 23 1.29 -9.60 6.53
CA SER A 23 2.12 -10.00 5.38
C SER A 23 1.26 -10.41 4.20
N LYS A 24 0.24 -11.26 4.41
CA LYS A 24 -0.69 -11.67 3.34
C LYS A 24 -1.42 -10.50 2.71
N ASN A 25 -1.86 -9.54 3.51
CA ASN A 25 -2.47 -8.31 3.00
C ASN A 25 -1.46 -7.46 2.23
N ALA A 26 -0.22 -7.31 2.74
CA ALA A 26 0.82 -6.57 2.03
C ALA A 26 1.12 -7.20 0.65
N GLU A 27 1.21 -8.52 0.57
CA GLU A 27 1.42 -9.25 -0.71
C GLU A 27 0.27 -9.01 -1.68
N ALA A 28 -0.98 -9.16 -1.22
CA ALA A 28 -2.16 -8.90 -2.03
C ALA A 28 -2.18 -7.47 -2.59
N LYS A 29 -1.85 -6.47 -1.75
CA LYS A 29 -1.81 -5.06 -2.16
C LYS A 29 -0.63 -4.72 -3.05
N VAL A 30 0.51 -5.39 -2.89
CA VAL A 30 1.63 -5.27 -3.83
C VAL A 30 1.21 -5.71 -5.23
N THR A 31 0.49 -6.84 -5.35
CA THR A 31 -0.04 -7.32 -6.63
C THR A 31 -1.13 -6.39 -7.19
N GLU A 32 -2.11 -6.01 -6.37
CA GLU A 32 -3.25 -5.17 -6.78
C GLU A 32 -2.82 -3.79 -7.32
N PHE A 33 -1.81 -3.18 -6.71
CA PHE A 33 -1.32 -1.84 -7.09
C PHE A 33 -0.04 -1.87 -7.93
N ASP A 34 0.38 -3.06 -8.39
CA ASP A 34 1.58 -3.27 -9.19
C ASP A 34 2.85 -2.61 -8.59
N VAL A 35 3.04 -2.76 -7.28
CA VAL A 35 4.22 -2.22 -6.59
C VAL A 35 5.41 -3.11 -6.89
N ARG A 36 6.42 -2.59 -7.58
CA ARG A 36 7.67 -3.30 -7.85
C ARG A 36 8.59 -3.18 -6.64
N THR A 37 8.65 -4.24 -5.84
CA THR A 37 9.49 -4.35 -4.64
C THR A 37 10.12 -5.74 -4.56
N PRO A 38 11.38 -5.88 -4.07
CA PRO A 38 11.99 -7.20 -3.84
C PRO A 38 11.25 -8.04 -2.80
N SER A 39 10.61 -7.39 -1.81
CA SER A 39 9.84 -8.04 -0.75
C SER A 39 8.83 -7.05 -0.14
N VAL A 40 7.78 -7.56 0.52
CA VAL A 40 6.87 -6.76 1.36
C VAL A 40 7.52 -6.23 2.64
N THR A 41 8.70 -6.75 3.00
CA THR A 41 9.53 -6.26 4.12
C THR A 41 10.55 -5.21 3.70
N THR A 42 10.69 -4.92 2.41
CA THR A 42 11.61 -3.89 1.91
C THR A 42 11.16 -2.51 2.40
N SER A 43 12.12 -1.70 2.87
CA SER A 43 11.84 -0.33 3.28
C SER A 43 11.31 0.49 2.11
N VAL A 44 10.18 1.17 2.30
CA VAL A 44 9.54 1.97 1.24
C VAL A 44 10.47 3.06 0.71
N GLY A 45 11.31 3.63 1.59
CA GLY A 45 12.26 4.69 1.21
C GLY A 45 13.31 4.27 0.18
N THR A 46 13.55 2.98 -0.01
CA THR A 46 14.51 2.47 -1.01
C THR A 46 13.88 2.18 -2.37
N LEU A 47 12.54 2.29 -2.50
CA LEU A 47 11.84 2.08 -3.77
C LEU A 47 11.96 3.34 -4.65
N SER A 48 11.78 3.19 -5.96
CA SER A 48 11.68 4.34 -6.86
C SER A 48 10.47 5.21 -6.51
N GLY A 49 10.51 6.51 -6.81
CA GLY A 49 9.42 7.44 -6.49
C GLY A 49 8.05 7.00 -7.03
N GLY A 50 8.02 6.36 -8.21
CA GLY A 50 6.79 5.76 -8.77
C GLY A 50 6.24 4.62 -7.90
N ASN A 51 7.10 3.71 -7.43
CA ASN A 51 6.68 2.63 -6.54
C ASN A 51 6.31 3.14 -5.14
N GLN A 52 7.00 4.16 -4.63
CA GLN A 52 6.62 4.81 -3.38
C GLN A 52 5.19 5.39 -3.46
N LYS A 53 4.85 6.08 -4.57
CA LYS A 53 3.49 6.57 -4.82
C LYS A 53 2.47 5.43 -4.88
N LYS A 54 2.79 4.33 -5.56
CA LYS A 54 1.93 3.13 -5.60
C LYS A 54 1.69 2.53 -4.21
N VAL A 55 2.71 2.50 -3.34
CA VAL A 55 2.54 2.04 -1.94
C VAL A 55 1.60 2.96 -1.16
N VAL A 56 1.72 4.28 -1.33
CA VAL A 56 0.82 5.25 -0.70
C VAL A 56 -0.60 5.07 -1.20
N LEU A 57 -0.80 4.97 -2.52
CA LEU A 57 -2.12 4.69 -3.10
C LEU A 57 -2.72 3.38 -2.56
N ALA A 58 -1.92 2.32 -2.53
CA ALA A 58 -2.34 1.04 -1.98
C ALA A 58 -2.76 1.15 -0.51
N ARG A 59 -2.03 1.93 0.30
CA ARG A 59 -2.38 2.17 1.70
C ARG A 59 -3.68 2.96 1.84
N GLU A 60 -3.82 4.05 1.09
CA GLU A 60 -4.97 4.95 1.23
C GLU A 60 -6.25 4.34 0.66
N LEU A 61 -6.17 3.64 -0.48
CA LEU A 61 -7.34 3.08 -1.18
C LEU A 61 -7.79 1.72 -0.62
N SER A 62 -7.02 1.10 0.28
CA SER A 62 -7.36 -0.20 0.88
C SER A 62 -8.22 -0.11 2.14
N ARG A 63 -8.62 1.10 2.56
CA ARG A 63 -9.53 1.34 3.68
C ARG A 63 -10.89 1.80 3.17
N PRO A 64 -11.97 1.63 3.93
CA PRO A 64 -13.27 2.21 3.60
C PRO A 64 -13.18 3.74 3.63
N LEU A 65 -12.94 4.34 2.47
CA LEU A 65 -12.83 5.80 2.29
C LEU A 65 -14.19 6.39 1.96
N GLN A 66 -14.52 7.53 2.60
CA GLN A 66 -15.66 8.35 2.19
C GLN A 66 -15.26 9.43 1.16
N LEU A 67 -14.01 9.89 1.20
CA LEU A 67 -13.48 10.93 0.31
C LEU A 67 -11.98 10.71 0.10
N PHE A 68 -11.53 10.83 -1.15
CA PHE A 68 -10.12 10.80 -1.52
C PHE A 68 -9.82 12.02 -2.40
N ILE A 69 -8.92 12.89 -1.92
CA ILE A 69 -8.49 14.08 -2.68
C ILE A 69 -7.08 13.80 -3.21
N ALA A 70 -6.95 13.75 -4.54
CA ALA A 70 -5.67 13.65 -5.21
C ALA A 70 -5.35 14.95 -5.93
N SER A 71 -4.17 15.52 -5.67
CA SER A 71 -3.68 16.67 -6.42
C SER A 71 -2.73 16.20 -7.51
N GLN A 72 -3.02 16.58 -8.76
CA GLN A 72 -2.21 16.26 -9.94
C GLN A 72 -1.84 14.77 -10.07
N PRO A 73 -2.82 13.84 -10.01
CA PRO A 73 -2.54 12.39 -9.96
C PRO A 73 -1.83 11.86 -11.21
N THR A 74 -1.92 12.59 -12.33
CA THR A 74 -1.33 12.23 -13.62
C THR A 74 0.01 12.91 -13.90
N ARG A 75 0.50 13.81 -13.02
CA ARG A 75 1.75 14.52 -13.24
C ARG A 75 2.96 13.57 -13.10
N GLY A 76 3.70 13.43 -14.20
CA GLY A 76 4.82 12.49 -14.29
C GLY A 76 4.39 11.05 -14.60
N LEU A 77 3.16 10.85 -15.09
CA LEU A 77 2.74 9.61 -15.74
C LEU A 77 3.07 9.76 -17.25
N ASP A 78 4.14 9.11 -17.71
CA ASP A 78 4.42 9.04 -19.15
C ASP A 78 3.35 8.16 -19.82
N VAL A 79 2.67 8.69 -20.83
CA VAL A 79 1.58 8.01 -21.57
C VAL A 79 2.09 6.96 -22.56
N GLY A 80 3.37 6.59 -22.56
CA GLY A 80 3.90 5.63 -23.51
C GLY A 80 5.24 5.01 -23.12
N SER A 81 5.20 3.70 -22.93
CA SER A 81 5.96 2.76 -23.77
C SER A 81 5.10 1.51 -23.90
N ILE A 82 4.57 1.29 -25.10
CA ILE A 82 3.93 0.03 -25.52
C ILE A 82 5.00 -1.06 -25.54
#